data_AF-A0AAU6NIP0-F1
#
_entry.id   AF-A0AAU6NIP0-F1
#
_cell.length_a   1.000
_cell.length_b   1.000
_cell.length_c   1.000
_cell.angle_alpha   90.00
_cell.angle_beta   90.00
_cell.angle_gamma   90.00
#
_symmetry.space_group_name_H-M   'P 1'
#
loop_
_entity.id
_entity.type
_entity.pdbx_description
1 polymer ?
#
loop_
_entity_poly.entity_id
_entity_poly.type
_entity_poly.pdbx_seq_one_letter_code
_entity_poly.pdbx_strand_id
1 'polypeptide(L)'
;MTEIINLNDTLPLPPQPAGSSPALTATLVQDEQRISFWPQHFSSIPQWITLEPHIFAWMDRFCADYSGGIWNFYTLSNGGAFMAPETNGDTDDKWALFNTMNGNGGELSAEAAGIAVCLMTYSHHAMRTECDAMTEHYYRLRDYALNHAECSAIMHIID
;
A
#
# COMPACT_ATOMS: atom_id res chain seq x y z
N MET A 1 -55.26 37.68 16.05
CA MET A 1 -54.68 38.02 14.75
C MET A 1 -53.31 37.37 14.74
N THR A 2 -53.18 36.30 13.94
CA THR A 2 -51.96 35.57 13.52
C THR A 2 -51.07 34.91 14.59
N GLU A 3 -51.35 33.63 14.87
CA GLU A 3 -50.32 32.66 15.26
C GLU A 3 -49.68 32.09 13.97
N ILE A 4 -48.36 32.16 13.91
CA ILE A 4 -47.54 31.80 12.76
C ILE A 4 -47.27 30.29 12.87
N ILE A 5 -47.86 29.53 11.94
CA ILE A 5 -47.61 28.09 11.77
C ILE A 5 -46.15 27.84 11.42
N ASN A 6 -45.44 27.17 12.32
CA ASN A 6 -44.04 26.78 12.19
C ASN A 6 -43.92 25.60 11.22
N LEU A 7 -43.51 25.87 9.98
CA LEU A 7 -43.16 24.86 8.98
C LEU A 7 -41.78 24.29 9.32
N ASN A 8 -41.72 23.27 10.17
CA ASN A 8 -40.51 22.46 10.32
C ASN A 8 -40.82 20.97 10.44
N ASP A 9 -41.61 20.47 9.48
CA ASP A 9 -41.78 19.03 9.27
C ASP A 9 -40.50 18.47 8.63
N THR A 10 -39.52 18.16 9.47
CA THR A 10 -38.25 17.54 9.06
C THR A 10 -38.50 16.04 9.00
N LEU A 11 -38.79 15.53 7.80
CA LEU A 11 -38.84 14.09 7.55
C LEU A 11 -37.49 13.46 7.93
N PRO A 12 -37.45 12.39 8.74
CA PRO A 12 -36.21 11.68 9.03
C PRO A 12 -35.65 11.06 7.73
N LEU A 13 -34.41 11.41 7.39
CA LEU A 13 -33.65 10.77 6.32
C LEU A 13 -33.58 9.25 6.58
N PRO A 14 -33.74 8.40 5.56
CA PRO A 14 -33.51 6.96 5.72
C PRO A 14 -32.06 6.71 6.16
N PRO A 15 -31.78 5.67 6.95
CA PRO A 15 -30.42 5.34 7.35
C PRO A 15 -29.59 5.10 6.10
N GLN A 16 -28.62 5.98 5.85
CA GLN A 16 -27.59 5.70 4.85
C GLN A 16 -26.92 4.39 5.27
N PRO A 17 -26.82 3.39 4.37
CA PRO A 17 -26.00 2.22 4.67
C PRO A 17 -24.60 2.75 4.96
N ALA A 18 -24.07 2.41 6.14
CA ALA A 18 -22.69 2.67 6.50
C ALA A 18 -21.83 2.25 5.31
N GLY A 19 -21.11 3.22 4.74
CA GLY A 19 -20.36 3.04 3.51
C GLY A 19 -19.38 1.88 3.68
N SER A 20 -19.74 0.72 3.14
CA SER A 20 -18.76 -0.30 2.82
C SER A 20 -18.02 0.25 1.62
N SER A 21 -16.91 0.95 1.86
CA SER A 21 -15.95 1.26 0.81
C SER A 21 -15.69 -0.04 0.05
N PRO A 22 -15.76 -0.05 -1.30
CA PRO A 22 -15.53 -1.27 -2.06
C PRO A 22 -14.17 -1.85 -1.67
N ALA A 23 -14.12 -3.15 -1.40
CA ALA A 23 -12.89 -3.82 -1.04
C ALA A 23 -11.81 -3.52 -2.09
N LEU A 24 -10.70 -2.92 -1.67
CA LEU A 24 -9.58 -2.65 -2.56
C LEU A 24 -9.01 -3.98 -3.03
N THR A 25 -8.81 -4.09 -4.34
CA THR A 25 -8.30 -5.31 -4.97
C THR A 25 -6.95 -5.02 -5.62
N ALA A 26 -6.02 -5.95 -5.47
CA ALA A 26 -4.77 -5.99 -6.20
C ALA A 26 -4.92 -6.89 -7.43
N THR A 27 -4.47 -6.41 -8.58
CA THR A 27 -4.44 -7.18 -9.83
C THR A 27 -2.99 -7.38 -10.24
N LEU A 28 -2.61 -8.63 -10.48
CA LEU A 28 -1.27 -8.99 -10.96
C LEU A 28 -1.03 -8.45 -12.37
N VAL A 29 0.10 -7.78 -12.57
CA VAL A 29 0.54 -7.29 -13.88
C VAL A 29 1.18 -8.43 -14.65
N GLN A 30 0.64 -8.69 -15.85
CA GLN A 30 1.15 -9.72 -16.77
C GLN A 30 2.57 -9.38 -17.23
N ASP A 31 3.37 -10.42 -17.50
CA ASP A 31 4.78 -10.28 -17.86
C ASP A 31 5.05 -9.30 -19.01
N GLU A 32 4.17 -9.30 -20.03
CA GLU A 32 4.25 -8.40 -21.19
C GLU A 32 4.15 -6.92 -20.82
N GLN A 33 3.48 -6.59 -19.71
CA GLN A 33 3.27 -5.22 -19.25
C GLN A 33 4.29 -4.78 -18.19
N ARG A 34 5.12 -5.70 -17.67
CA ARG A 34 6.09 -5.40 -16.60
C ARG A 34 7.10 -4.33 -16.99
N ILE A 35 7.57 -4.34 -18.24
CA ILE A 35 8.53 -3.33 -18.73
C ILE A 35 7.95 -1.90 -18.72
N SER A 36 6.63 -1.78 -18.87
CA SER A 36 5.94 -0.50 -18.91
C SER A 36 5.39 -0.08 -17.55
N PHE A 37 5.47 -0.93 -16.52
CA PHE A 37 4.88 -0.68 -15.20
C PHE A 37 5.35 0.64 -14.57
N TRP A 38 6.66 0.79 -14.37
CA TRP A 38 7.23 1.99 -13.78
C TRP A 38 6.96 3.27 -14.58
N PRO A 39 7.22 3.33 -15.90
CA PRO A 39 6.93 4.55 -16.67
C PRO A 39 5.42 4.83 -16.77
N GLN A 40 4.55 3.83 -16.78
CA GLN A 40 3.11 4.05 -16.86
C GLN A 40 2.53 4.61 -15.55
N HIS A 41 2.99 4.12 -14.40
CA HIS A 41 2.41 4.48 -13.10
C HIS A 41 3.16 5.59 -12.37
N PHE A 42 4.48 5.73 -12.58
CA PHE A 42 5.34 6.61 -11.79
C PHE A 42 6.12 7.64 -12.63
N SER A 43 5.85 7.80 -13.93
CA SER A 43 6.61 8.73 -14.79
C SER A 43 6.60 10.17 -14.32
N SER A 44 5.53 10.62 -13.66
CA SER A 44 5.42 11.96 -13.08
C SER A 44 6.27 12.15 -11.82
N ILE A 45 6.81 11.07 -11.24
CA ILE A 45 7.60 11.11 -10.00
C ILE A 45 9.07 11.37 -10.32
N PRO A 46 9.72 12.37 -9.71
CA PRO A 46 11.15 12.58 -9.88
C PRO A 46 11.95 11.34 -9.49
N GLN A 47 12.93 10.94 -10.30
CA GLN A 47 13.81 9.79 -10.00
C GLN A 47 13.08 8.46 -9.80
N TRP A 48 11.92 8.25 -10.44
CA TRP A 48 11.12 7.02 -10.35
C TRP A 48 11.91 5.74 -10.66
N ILE A 49 12.94 5.82 -11.51
CA ILE A 49 13.80 4.67 -11.86
C ILE A 49 14.57 4.10 -10.66
N THR A 50 14.68 4.87 -9.58
CA THR A 50 15.35 4.43 -8.34
C THR A 50 14.41 3.76 -7.34
N LEU A 51 13.09 3.73 -7.60
CA LEU A 51 12.11 3.15 -6.66
C LEU A 51 12.33 1.64 -6.48
N GLU A 52 12.42 0.89 -7.58
CA GLU A 52 12.65 -0.55 -7.55
C GLU A 52 13.93 -0.95 -6.77
N PRO A 53 15.12 -0.41 -7.06
CA PRO A 53 16.32 -0.76 -6.30
C PRO A 53 16.24 -0.33 -4.83
N HIS A 54 15.53 0.75 -4.49
CA HIS A 54 15.29 1.10 -3.09
C HIS A 54 14.36 0.10 -2.38
N ILE A 55 13.33 -0.40 -3.05
CA ILE A 55 12.43 -1.42 -2.49
C ILE A 55 13.24 -2.69 -2.14
N PHE A 56 14.11 -3.15 -3.05
CA PHE A 56 14.98 -4.29 -2.77
C PHE A 56 15.95 -4.01 -1.62
N ALA A 57 16.53 -2.81 -1.55
CA ALA A 57 17.43 -2.44 -0.46
C ALA A 57 16.73 -2.39 0.91
N TRP A 58 15.47 -1.91 0.95
CA TRP A 58 14.66 -1.96 2.17
C TRP A 58 14.35 -3.40 2.57
N MET A 59 14.04 -4.27 1.60
CA MET A 59 13.80 -5.68 1.88
C MET A 59 15.01 -6.39 2.47
N ASP A 60 16.18 -6.20 1.87
CA ASP A 60 17.47 -6.72 2.35
C ASP A 60 17.78 -6.26 3.78
N ARG A 61 17.45 -4.99 4.08
CA ARG A 61 17.64 -4.44 5.43
C ARG A 61 16.66 -5.00 6.46
N PHE A 62 15.42 -5.28 6.06
CA PHE A 62 14.36 -5.69 6.99
C PHE A 62 14.37 -7.20 7.25
N CYS A 63 14.73 -8.00 6.25
CA CYS A 63 14.68 -9.45 6.34
C CYS A 63 16.09 -10.05 6.19
N ALA A 64 16.66 -10.55 7.27
CA ALA A 64 18.01 -11.10 7.28
C ALA A 64 18.15 -12.42 6.48
N ASP A 65 17.04 -13.14 6.28
CA ASP A 65 17.00 -14.39 5.52
C ASP A 65 16.70 -14.15 4.02
N TYR A 66 16.38 -12.91 3.65
CA TYR A 66 16.04 -12.57 2.27
C TYR A 66 17.26 -12.71 1.36
N SER A 67 17.16 -13.63 0.41
CA SER A 67 18.22 -13.93 -0.56
C SER A 67 17.89 -13.45 -1.98
N GLY A 68 16.92 -12.53 -2.11
CA GLY A 68 16.35 -12.16 -3.40
C GLY A 68 15.09 -12.96 -3.74
N GLY A 69 14.71 -12.96 -5.02
CA GLY A 69 13.57 -13.71 -5.52
C GLY A 69 12.96 -13.07 -6.76
N ILE A 70 11.92 -13.72 -7.30
CA ILE A 70 11.08 -13.11 -8.32
C ILE A 70 10.07 -12.19 -7.62
N TRP A 71 9.87 -11.00 -8.18
CA TRP A 71 8.88 -10.05 -7.68
C TRP A 71 7.78 -9.87 -8.71
N ASN A 72 6.56 -9.85 -8.19
CA ASN A 72 5.35 -9.59 -8.93
C ASN A 72 4.95 -8.12 -8.78
N PHE A 73 4.49 -7.52 -9.87
CA PHE A 73 3.95 -6.16 -9.86
C PHE A 73 2.44 -6.22 -9.76
N TYR A 74 1.86 -5.30 -9.00
CA TYR A 74 0.44 -5.24 -8.73
C TYR A 74 -0.09 -3.83 -8.95
N THR A 75 -1.26 -3.75 -9.56
CA THR A 75 -2.05 -2.50 -9.65
C THR A 75 -3.28 -2.60 -8.76
N LEU A 76 -3.59 -1.53 -8.06
CA LEU A 76 -4.73 -1.43 -7.15
C LEU A 76 -5.93 -0.77 -7.84
N SER A 77 -7.14 -1.16 -7.45
CA SER A 77 -8.38 -0.59 -7.99
C SER A 77 -8.56 0.92 -7.72
N ASN A 78 -7.84 1.48 -6.73
CA ASN A 78 -7.78 2.93 -6.45
C ASN A 78 -6.69 3.68 -7.25
N GLY A 79 -6.07 3.02 -8.23
CA GLY A 79 -4.97 3.59 -9.03
C GLY A 79 -3.59 3.53 -8.37
N GLY A 80 -3.48 2.90 -7.19
CA GLY A 80 -2.19 2.60 -6.58
C GLY A 80 -1.44 1.49 -7.32
N ALA A 81 -0.16 1.35 -7.03
CA ALA A 81 0.68 0.31 -7.61
C ALA A 81 1.81 -0.06 -6.65
N PHE A 82 2.18 -1.34 -6.60
CA PHE A 82 3.26 -1.83 -5.74
C PHE A 82 3.87 -3.10 -6.33
N MET A 83 4.93 -3.59 -5.67
CA MET A 83 5.52 -4.88 -5.98
C MET A 83 5.69 -5.70 -4.70
N ALA A 84 5.61 -7.02 -4.82
CA ALA A 84 5.87 -7.93 -3.73
C ALA A 84 6.59 -9.19 -4.25
N PRO A 85 7.39 -9.86 -3.40
CA PRO A 85 7.97 -11.16 -3.73
C PRO A 85 6.87 -12.15 -4.13
N GLU A 86 7.17 -13.00 -5.10
CA GLU A 86 6.28 -14.08 -5.52
C GLU A 86 6.04 -15.04 -4.35
N THR A 87 4.76 -15.32 -4.07
CA THR A 87 4.40 -16.40 -3.17
C THR A 87 4.39 -17.69 -3.97
N ASN A 88 5.11 -18.70 -3.51
CA ASN A 88 5.16 -20.01 -4.12
C ASN A 88 3.93 -20.84 -3.75
N GLY A 89 2.73 -20.25 -3.86
CA GLY A 89 1.40 -20.88 -3.93
C GLY A 89 0.92 -21.80 -2.81
N ASP A 90 1.83 -22.31 -1.98
CA ASP A 90 1.65 -23.48 -1.10
C ASP A 90 2.18 -23.23 0.32
N THR A 91 3.02 -22.20 0.50
CA THR A 91 3.64 -21.91 1.78
C THR A 91 3.13 -20.61 2.40
N ASP A 92 2.48 -20.74 3.55
CA ASP A 92 2.34 -19.69 4.59
C ASP A 92 3.73 -19.41 5.22
N ASP A 93 4.79 -19.34 4.40
CA ASP A 93 6.13 -19.03 4.87
C ASP A 93 6.15 -17.55 5.23
N LYS A 94 6.05 -17.28 6.53
CA LYS A 94 6.20 -15.95 7.07
C LYS A 94 7.68 -15.64 7.22
N TRP A 95 8.06 -14.46 6.78
CA TRP A 95 9.41 -13.96 6.91
C TRP A 95 9.50 -13.09 8.15
N ALA A 96 10.54 -13.33 8.95
CA ALA A 96 10.85 -12.47 10.08
C ALA A 96 11.44 -11.16 9.55
N LEU A 97 10.69 -10.07 9.71
CA LEU A 97 11.12 -8.71 9.40
C LEU A 97 11.46 -7.97 10.68
N PHE A 98 12.52 -7.17 10.64
CA PHE A 98 12.96 -6.32 11.74
C PHE A 98 13.36 -4.94 11.22
N ASN A 99 12.65 -3.91 11.67
CA ASN A 99 12.98 -2.54 11.35
C ASN A 99 13.92 -1.96 12.42
N THR A 100 15.20 -1.90 12.09
CA THR A 100 16.25 -1.29 12.94
C THR A 100 16.00 0.17 13.33
N MET A 101 15.12 0.90 12.64
CA MET A 101 14.89 2.33 12.87
C MET A 101 13.94 2.60 14.04
N ASN A 102 12.90 1.78 14.20
CA ASN A 102 11.94 1.86 15.30
C ASN A 102 12.13 0.74 16.34
N GLY A 103 12.91 -0.30 16.02
CA GLY A 103 13.14 -1.45 16.88
C GLY A 103 12.02 -2.49 16.86
N ASN A 104 11.06 -2.36 15.93
CA ASN A 104 9.92 -3.27 15.81
C ASN A 104 10.29 -4.47 14.91
N GLY A 105 9.77 -5.64 15.29
CA GLY A 105 9.91 -6.87 14.53
C GLY A 105 8.59 -7.61 14.44
N GLY A 106 8.46 -8.44 13.42
CA GLY A 106 7.23 -9.17 13.17
C GLY A 106 7.38 -10.19 12.05
N GLU A 107 6.48 -11.15 12.02
CA GLU A 107 6.40 -12.16 10.97
C GLU A 107 5.34 -11.73 9.96
N LEU A 108 5.74 -11.64 8.69
CA LEU A 108 4.89 -11.17 7.58
C LEU A 108 4.96 -12.17 6.43
N SER A 109 3.85 -12.41 5.75
CA SER A 109 3.90 -13.08 4.44
C SER A 109 4.75 -12.29 3.45
N ALA A 110 5.21 -12.94 2.38
CA ALA A 110 5.91 -12.28 1.29
C ALA A 110 5.13 -11.08 0.72
N GLU A 111 3.82 -11.20 0.53
CA GLU A 111 2.97 -10.09 0.07
C GLU A 111 3.00 -8.91 1.06
N ALA A 112 2.75 -9.20 2.35
CA ALA A 112 2.71 -8.18 3.39
C ALA A 112 4.08 -7.50 3.61
N ALA A 113 5.16 -8.27 3.51
CA ALA A 113 6.53 -7.74 3.54
C ALA A 113 6.79 -6.78 2.35
N GLY A 114 6.38 -7.17 1.13
CA GLY A 114 6.45 -6.33 -0.06
C GLY A 114 5.68 -5.01 0.10
N ILE A 115 4.46 -5.06 0.65
CA ILE A 115 3.65 -3.87 0.97
C ILE A 115 4.40 -2.96 1.95
N ALA A 116 4.96 -3.52 3.04
CA ALA A 116 5.67 -2.75 4.06
C ALA A 116 6.89 -2.00 3.47
N VAL A 117 7.74 -2.68 2.70
CA VAL A 117 8.93 -2.04 2.11
C VAL A 117 8.59 -1.05 0.99
N CYS A 118 7.50 -1.27 0.26
CA CYS A 118 6.97 -0.29 -0.68
C CYS A 118 6.50 0.98 0.05
N LEU A 119 5.77 0.84 1.16
CA LEU A 119 5.34 1.98 1.98
C LEU A 119 6.53 2.79 2.53
N MET A 120 7.57 2.12 3.03
CA MET A 120 8.81 2.76 3.47
C MET A 120 9.48 3.52 2.33
N THR A 121 9.60 2.89 1.15
CA THR A 121 10.19 3.52 -0.03
C THR A 121 9.40 4.74 -0.46
N TYR A 122 8.08 4.64 -0.50
CA TYR A 122 7.21 5.70 -1.00
C TYR A 122 7.23 6.92 -0.07
N SER A 123 7.16 6.68 1.24
CA SER A 123 7.29 7.72 2.27
C SER A 123 8.64 8.43 2.17
N HIS A 124 9.74 7.68 2.18
CA HIS A 124 11.09 8.24 2.11
C HIS A 124 11.32 9.02 0.81
N HIS A 125 10.84 8.50 -0.33
CA HIS A 125 10.99 9.17 -1.63
C HIS A 125 10.13 10.42 -1.75
N ALA A 126 8.91 10.40 -1.22
CA ALA A 126 8.04 11.58 -1.16
C ALA A 126 8.70 12.71 -0.35
N MET A 127 9.25 12.41 0.83
CA MET A 127 9.98 13.39 1.64
C MET A 127 11.24 13.91 0.95
N ARG A 128 12.01 13.02 0.29
CA ARG A 128 13.27 13.40 -0.39
C ARG A 128 13.04 14.28 -1.61
N THR A 129 11.92 14.09 -2.32
CA THR A 129 11.63 14.78 -3.58
C THR A 129 10.57 15.87 -3.45
N GLU A 130 9.96 16.01 -2.28
CA GLU A 130 8.84 16.92 -2.00
C GLU A 130 7.72 16.79 -3.04
N CYS A 131 7.43 15.55 -3.45
CA CYS A 131 6.53 15.25 -4.56
C CYS A 131 5.17 14.76 -4.06
N ASP A 132 4.13 15.59 -4.22
CA ASP A 132 2.75 15.26 -3.83
C ASP A 132 2.21 14.01 -4.52
N ALA A 133 2.55 13.80 -5.80
CA ALA A 133 2.12 12.60 -6.53
C ALA A 133 2.69 11.32 -5.89
N MET A 134 3.91 11.37 -5.31
CA MET A 134 4.46 10.23 -4.59
C MET A 134 3.75 10.01 -3.26
N THR A 135 3.40 11.10 -2.57
CA THR A 135 2.57 11.07 -1.37
C THR A 135 1.20 10.42 -1.64
N GLU A 136 0.58 10.72 -2.78
CA GLU A 136 -0.66 10.05 -3.21
C GLU A 136 -0.46 8.53 -3.41
N HIS A 137 0.64 8.10 -4.05
CA HIS A 137 0.95 6.66 -4.18
C HIS A 137 1.13 5.98 -2.82
N TYR A 138 1.78 6.65 -1.85
CA TYR A 138 1.86 6.16 -0.48
C TYR A 138 0.48 5.97 0.14
N TYR A 139 -0.41 6.97 0.06
CA TYR A 139 -1.75 6.85 0.64
C TYR A 139 -2.63 5.80 -0.06
N ARG A 140 -2.54 5.67 -1.39
CA ARG A 140 -3.26 4.62 -2.15
C ARG A 140 -2.84 3.22 -1.72
N LEU A 141 -1.53 2.99 -1.51
CA LEU A 141 -1.02 1.71 -1.02
C LEU A 141 -1.36 1.50 0.46
N ARG A 142 -1.30 2.55 1.28
CA ARG A 142 -1.64 2.47 2.70
C ARG A 142 -3.11 2.09 2.91
N ASP A 143 -4.01 2.63 2.11
CA ASP A 143 -5.43 2.27 2.17
C ASP A 143 -5.63 0.77 1.87
N TYR A 144 -4.89 0.22 0.91
CA TYR A 144 -4.89 -1.22 0.64
C TYR A 144 -4.31 -2.02 1.82
N ALA A 145 -3.18 -1.58 2.39
CA ALA A 145 -2.56 -2.22 3.53
C ALA A 145 -3.46 -2.24 4.78
N LEU A 146 -4.29 -1.21 5.00
CA LEU A 146 -5.25 -1.14 6.10
C LEU A 146 -6.40 -2.15 5.95
N ASN A 147 -6.71 -2.57 4.72
CA ASN A 147 -7.70 -3.60 4.41
C ASN A 147 -7.09 -5.01 4.31
N HIS A 148 -5.77 -5.14 4.45
CA HIS A 148 -5.07 -6.43 4.37
C HIS A 148 -5.23 -7.24 5.67
N ALA A 149 -5.24 -8.58 5.56
CA ALA A 149 -5.39 -9.46 6.74
C ALA A 149 -4.27 -9.27 7.78
N GLU A 150 -3.07 -8.94 7.32
CA GLU A 150 -1.87 -8.68 8.14
C GLU A 150 -1.64 -7.19 8.43
N CYS A 151 -2.69 -6.34 8.34
CA CYS A 151 -2.54 -4.88 8.48
C CYS A 151 -1.81 -4.47 9.76
N SER A 152 -2.10 -5.12 10.90
CA SER A 152 -1.46 -4.81 12.18
C SER A 152 0.05 -5.04 12.14
N ALA A 153 0.51 -6.11 11.49
CA ALA A 153 1.92 -6.43 11.38
C ALA A 153 2.63 -5.49 10.41
N ILE A 154 1.98 -5.16 9.28
CA ILE A 154 2.50 -4.18 8.30
C ILE A 154 2.70 -2.83 8.98
N MET A 155 1.64 -2.32 9.64
CA MET A 155 1.68 -1.01 10.31
C MET A 155 2.68 -0.98 11.46
N HIS A 156 2.84 -2.08 12.20
CA HIS A 156 3.82 -2.16 13.28
C HIS A 156 5.26 -2.07 12.78
N ILE A 157 5.58 -2.69 11.64
CA ILE A 157 6.93 -2.65 11.06
C ILE A 157 7.28 -1.25 10.55
N ILE A 158 6.33 -0.52 9.98
CA ILE A 158 6.56 0.80 9.35
C ILE A 158 6.32 2.00 10.27
N ASP A 159 6.02 1.78 11.56
CA ASP A 159 5.77 2.82 12.56
C ASP A 159 6.91 3.83 12.70
#